data_AF-A0A7S3VEB1-F1
#
_entry.id   AF-A0A7S3VEB1-F1
#
_cell.length_a   1.000
_cell.length_b   1.000
_cell.length_c   1.000
_cell.angle_alpha   90.00
_cell.angle_beta   90.00
_cell.angle_gamma   90.00
#
_symmetry.space_group_name_H-M   'P 1'
#
loop_
_entity.id
_entity.type
_entity.pdbx_description
1 polymer ?
#
loop_
_entity_poly.entity_id
_entity_poly.type
_entity_poly.pdbx_seq_one_letter_code
_entity_poly.pdbx_strand_id
1 'polypeptide(L)'
;CQDQVQEFNLDFIPKQNIVPKIINGIAIEAGGYPWFARALIYSDLWLGCGGSLITSDHILTAAHCVHGMESSLLKSGRYQVGALCAPFGPEASSNCGQKIESFDILEIVEHPRYNESTFDNDFALIRLRGTSTISPVDIDQGNISPKYETTSFTNNVDLWPIGLGQTESDYSAPTLMHTSVGYVKEDQCNSTSSYDGLITSNMMCASGISSDACQGDSGGPLYDSNNDVVVGVVSWGYDCADPKHPGVYSRVSSQISWIREIVCVTDYKNPKAANNFCNSAFPSGSPTITLNPTKSDEDQDITVQIQPLAKDSSEPTSGATNGTPKASCIAGRTRVVRAKHPDSVELSSNVIKVKNLKIGDLIRGYDSGLNPAQCRVEAIGSFGSGVVFGNYTSSHYLFNPHSKVIEENGKEGDIAIDEKFDLISDCPLVEDEVGNRFSSIDSDFCGGSVKNMSWRDYLLLHKAILNVVYASGPFWFDGDSYKNFEMVNMHAPHVCRTILYCVKDHNRCNELEDASIAFIDNGLTDSARKKAYEKFHNIGSHRRLGSVSASVTSGKSVRRLREQLGE
;
A
#
# COMPACT_ATOMS: atom_id res chain seq x y z
N CYS A 1 45.55 13.70 4.17
CA CYS A 1 45.68 14.79 5.15
C CYS A 1 44.74 14.48 6.31
N GLN A 2 45.30 14.15 7.48
CA GLN A 2 44.60 14.41 8.73
C GLN A 2 44.62 15.93 8.99
N ASP A 3 43.96 16.38 10.06
CA ASP A 3 43.87 17.79 10.49
C ASP A 3 42.81 18.65 9.75
N GLN A 4 41.56 18.20 9.76
CA GLN A 4 40.38 19.06 10.04
C GLN A 4 39.25 18.22 10.66
N VAL A 5 39.32 18.02 11.98
CA VAL A 5 38.15 17.65 12.79
C VAL A 5 37.70 18.91 13.51
N GLN A 6 36.58 19.49 13.09
CA GLN A 6 35.84 20.41 13.96
C GLN A 6 34.94 19.57 14.88
N GLU A 7 35.04 19.82 16.17
CA GLU A 7 34.19 19.21 17.19
C GLU A 7 32.73 19.65 16.97
N PHE A 8 31.90 18.75 16.45
CA PHE A 8 30.46 18.87 16.65
C PHE A 8 30.13 18.37 18.05
N ASN A 9 29.63 19.28 18.88
CA ASN A 9 29.33 19.03 20.28
C ASN A 9 28.14 18.06 20.40
N LEU A 10 28.38 16.83 20.87
CA LEU A 10 27.39 15.73 20.91
C LEU A 10 26.51 15.70 22.18
N ASP A 11 26.33 16.85 22.84
CA ASP A 11 25.59 16.99 24.11
C ASP A 11 24.06 17.09 23.94
N PHE A 12 23.50 16.60 22.84
CA PHE A 12 22.04 16.55 22.61
C PHE A 12 21.53 15.18 22.13
N ILE A 13 22.19 14.10 22.54
CA ILE A 13 21.57 12.77 22.59
C ILE A 13 21.17 12.51 24.06
N PRO A 14 19.91 12.67 24.46
CA PRO A 14 19.47 12.21 25.76
C PRO A 14 19.67 10.70 25.82
N LYS A 15 20.49 10.23 26.76
CA LYS A 15 20.62 8.81 27.06
C LYS A 15 19.28 8.30 27.58
N GLN A 16 18.50 7.66 26.73
CA GLN A 16 17.29 6.96 27.14
C GLN A 16 17.69 5.83 28.10
N ASN A 17 17.42 6.03 29.38
CA ASN A 17 17.56 4.98 30.39
C ASN A 17 16.32 4.07 30.30
N ILE A 18 16.57 2.82 29.94
CA ILE A 18 15.54 1.81 29.64
C ILE A 18 14.77 1.41 30.90
N VAL A 19 13.45 1.65 30.95
CA VAL A 19 12.50 0.97 31.85
C VAL A 19 11.13 0.79 31.15
N PRO A 20 10.87 -0.34 30.45
CA PRO A 20 9.61 -0.58 29.73
C PRO A 20 8.61 -1.46 30.51
N LYS A 21 7.33 -1.06 30.59
CA LYS A 21 6.19 -1.85 31.13
C LYS A 21 4.84 -1.25 30.69
N ILE A 22 3.76 -2.03 30.61
CA ILE A 22 2.47 -1.51 31.11
C ILE A 22 2.62 -1.38 32.62
N ILE A 23 2.79 -0.15 33.10
CA ILE A 23 3.14 0.07 34.52
C ILE A 23 1.91 -0.27 35.38
N ASN A 24 2.10 -1.17 36.34
CA ASN A 24 1.06 -1.69 37.25
C ASN A 24 -0.19 -2.32 36.58
N GLY A 25 -0.03 -2.92 35.39
CA GLY A 25 -1.12 -3.65 34.74
C GLY A 25 -1.53 -4.96 35.44
N ILE A 26 -2.76 -5.41 35.17
CA ILE A 26 -3.37 -6.66 35.64
C ILE A 26 -3.43 -7.65 34.46
N ALA A 27 -3.10 -8.91 34.71
CA ALA A 27 -3.18 -9.98 33.71
C ALA A 27 -4.62 -10.43 33.47
N ILE A 28 -4.95 -10.65 32.19
CA ILE A 28 -6.31 -10.98 31.75
C ILE A 28 -6.53 -12.51 31.76
N GLU A 29 -7.68 -12.93 32.29
CA GLU A 29 -8.15 -14.32 32.20
C GLU A 29 -8.77 -14.64 30.83
N ALA A 30 -8.82 -15.92 30.48
CA ALA A 30 -9.38 -16.36 29.21
C ALA A 30 -10.85 -15.96 29.04
N GLY A 31 -11.12 -15.23 27.96
CA GLY A 31 -12.44 -14.66 27.66
C GLY A 31 -12.60 -13.17 28.00
N GLY A 32 -11.59 -12.50 28.60
CA GLY A 32 -11.68 -11.08 28.94
C GLY A 32 -11.82 -10.15 27.73
N TYR A 33 -10.85 -10.18 26.81
CA TYR A 33 -10.88 -9.42 25.55
C TYR A 33 -10.63 -10.34 24.35
N PRO A 34 -11.57 -11.22 23.99
CA PRO A 34 -11.36 -12.19 22.92
C PRO A 34 -11.23 -11.50 21.55
N TRP A 35 -11.77 -10.30 21.39
CA TRP A 35 -11.66 -9.46 20.20
C TRP A 35 -10.30 -8.76 20.05
N PHE A 36 -9.41 -8.80 21.06
CA PHE A 36 -8.06 -8.27 20.93
C PHE A 36 -7.28 -9.04 19.88
N ALA A 37 -6.60 -8.31 19.00
CA ALA A 37 -5.80 -8.89 17.93
C ALA A 37 -4.35 -8.40 17.99
N ARG A 38 -3.40 -9.23 17.57
CA ARG A 38 -1.98 -8.85 17.44
C ARG A 38 -1.50 -8.96 15.99
N ALA A 39 -0.66 -8.01 15.58
CA ALA A 39 -0.03 -7.97 14.26
C ALA A 39 1.22 -8.84 14.24
N LEU A 40 1.26 -9.80 13.32
CA LEU A 40 2.37 -10.72 13.11
C LEU A 40 2.89 -10.61 11.67
N ILE A 41 4.16 -10.99 11.48
CA ILE A 41 4.82 -11.05 10.17
C ILE A 41 5.75 -12.27 10.13
N TYR A 42 6.28 -12.62 8.95
CA TYR A 42 7.40 -13.56 8.75
C TYR A 42 7.49 -14.73 9.75
N SER A 43 6.62 -15.74 9.59
CA SER A 43 6.58 -16.94 10.47
C SER A 43 6.21 -16.64 11.94
N ASP A 44 5.18 -15.81 12.14
CA ASP A 44 4.62 -15.44 13.45
C ASP A 44 5.55 -14.60 14.36
N LEU A 45 6.51 -13.89 13.77
CA LEU A 45 7.22 -12.81 14.45
C LEU A 45 6.22 -11.69 14.80
N TRP A 46 6.13 -11.35 16.08
CA TRP A 46 5.29 -10.25 16.55
C TRP A 46 5.91 -8.90 16.19
N LEU A 47 5.10 -8.00 15.63
CA LEU A 47 5.53 -6.66 15.22
C LEU A 47 5.56 -5.64 16.37
N GLY A 48 5.15 -6.01 17.59
CA GLY A 48 4.94 -5.05 18.68
C GLY A 48 3.65 -4.24 18.55
N CYS A 49 2.75 -4.63 17.63
CA CYS A 49 1.46 -3.97 17.39
C CYS A 49 0.26 -4.86 17.74
N GLY A 50 -0.79 -4.20 18.21
CA GLY A 50 -2.11 -4.74 18.52
C GLY A 50 -3.21 -4.22 17.57
N GLY A 51 -4.46 -4.46 17.95
CA GLY A 51 -5.65 -4.04 17.22
C GLY A 51 -6.93 -4.57 17.86
N SER A 52 -8.07 -4.04 17.41
CA SER A 52 -9.40 -4.42 17.88
C SER A 52 -10.23 -4.99 16.73
N LEU A 53 -10.79 -6.19 16.87
CA LEU A 53 -11.78 -6.71 15.92
C LEU A 53 -13.09 -5.90 16.04
N ILE A 54 -13.44 -5.10 15.04
CA ILE A 54 -14.62 -4.19 15.04
C ILE A 54 -15.78 -4.68 14.15
N THR A 55 -15.52 -5.58 13.21
CA THR A 55 -16.54 -6.42 12.54
C THR A 55 -16.00 -7.84 12.44
N SER A 56 -16.77 -8.80 11.90
CA SER A 56 -16.25 -10.16 11.73
C SER A 56 -15.00 -10.24 10.83
N ASP A 57 -14.72 -9.26 9.97
CA ASP A 57 -13.60 -9.27 9.04
C ASP A 57 -12.74 -7.99 9.05
N HIS A 58 -12.97 -7.04 9.97
CA HIS A 58 -12.19 -5.80 10.06
C HIS A 58 -11.57 -5.60 11.45
N ILE A 59 -10.29 -5.26 11.46
CA ILE A 59 -9.53 -4.84 12.64
C ILE A 59 -9.22 -3.34 12.55
N LEU A 60 -9.46 -2.60 13.62
CA LEU A 60 -9.01 -1.23 13.82
C LEU A 60 -7.64 -1.25 14.54
N THR A 61 -6.67 -0.52 14.00
CA THR A 61 -5.31 -0.38 14.55
C THR A 61 -4.75 1.01 14.20
N ALA A 62 -3.50 1.29 14.55
CA ALA A 62 -2.79 2.51 14.19
C ALA A 62 -2.24 2.46 12.76
N ALA A 63 -2.10 3.60 12.09
CA ALA A 63 -1.43 3.70 10.80
C ALA A 63 0.06 3.40 10.93
N HIS A 64 0.74 3.90 11.99
CA HIS A 64 2.16 3.64 12.20
C HIS A 64 2.51 2.14 12.36
N CYS A 65 1.53 1.30 12.71
CA CYS A 65 1.69 -0.16 12.77
C CYS A 65 1.74 -0.85 11.39
N VAL A 66 1.39 -0.14 10.31
CA VAL A 66 1.34 -0.68 8.94
C VAL A 66 2.03 0.19 7.89
N HIS A 67 2.23 1.48 8.18
CA HIS A 67 2.86 2.46 7.29
C HIS A 67 4.27 2.03 6.87
N GLY A 68 4.53 2.02 5.57
CA GLY A 68 5.77 1.53 4.96
C GLY A 68 5.96 0.00 5.04
N MET A 69 4.99 -0.74 5.59
CA MET A 69 5.05 -2.21 5.75
C MET A 69 3.93 -2.95 5.02
N GLU A 70 3.03 -2.26 4.31
CA GLU A 70 1.79 -2.79 3.76
C GLU A 70 2.04 -3.95 2.80
N SER A 71 3.06 -3.84 1.94
CA SER A 71 3.46 -4.90 1.00
C SER A 71 3.97 -6.16 1.72
N SER A 72 4.71 -5.97 2.82
CA SER A 72 5.22 -7.08 3.64
C SER A 72 4.10 -7.73 4.45
N LEU A 73 3.17 -6.92 4.95
CA LEU A 73 1.98 -7.34 5.69
C LEU A 73 0.95 -8.07 4.81
N LEU A 74 0.68 -7.60 3.58
CA LEU A 74 -0.22 -8.28 2.65
C LEU A 74 0.34 -9.62 2.14
N LYS A 75 1.68 -9.76 2.08
CA LYS A 75 2.36 -10.98 1.63
C LYS A 75 2.57 -12.01 2.76
N SER A 76 3.01 -11.53 3.92
CA SER A 76 3.52 -12.38 5.02
C SER A 76 2.97 -11.99 6.39
N GLY A 77 2.13 -10.97 6.45
CA GLY A 77 1.50 -10.48 7.67
C GLY A 77 0.19 -11.17 7.97
N ARG A 78 -0.08 -11.34 9.26
CA ARG A 78 -1.30 -11.96 9.78
C ARG A 78 -1.75 -11.21 11.01
N TYR A 79 -3.05 -11.23 11.28
CA TYR A 79 -3.57 -10.88 12.59
C TYR A 79 -4.04 -12.14 13.30
N GLN A 80 -3.64 -12.25 14.57
CA GLN A 80 -4.16 -13.27 15.49
C GLN A 80 -5.19 -12.62 16.40
N VAL A 81 -6.46 -12.90 16.13
CA VAL A 81 -7.62 -12.49 16.93
C VAL A 81 -7.80 -13.49 18.08
N GLY A 82 -8.11 -13.01 19.27
CA GLY A 82 -8.14 -13.84 20.48
C GLY A 82 -6.77 -14.06 21.08
N ALA A 83 -5.78 -13.21 20.78
CA ALA A 83 -4.45 -13.30 21.37
C ALA A 83 -4.51 -12.98 22.88
N LEU A 84 -4.38 -14.01 23.71
CA LEU A 84 -4.38 -13.90 25.17
C LEU A 84 -2.98 -14.05 25.74
N CYS A 85 -2.14 -14.90 25.14
CA CYS A 85 -0.83 -15.22 25.67
C CYS A 85 0.24 -15.32 24.60
N ALA A 86 1.48 -15.05 24.98
CA ALA A 86 2.62 -15.56 24.25
C ALA A 86 2.68 -17.08 24.46
N PRO A 87 2.85 -17.83 23.37
CA PRO A 87 3.87 -18.86 23.44
C PRO A 87 4.67 -18.88 22.13
N PHE A 88 5.98 -18.61 22.21
CA PHE A 88 6.86 -18.56 21.03
C PHE A 88 8.03 -19.54 21.21
N GLY A 89 8.01 -20.59 20.39
CA GLY A 89 8.97 -21.70 20.40
C GLY A 89 8.27 -23.03 20.06
N PRO A 90 8.99 -24.08 19.63
CA PRO A 90 8.38 -25.35 19.21
C PRO A 90 7.67 -26.15 20.34
N GLU A 91 7.71 -25.69 21.60
CA GLU A 91 6.98 -26.28 22.74
C GLU A 91 5.72 -25.47 23.16
N ALA A 92 5.36 -24.46 22.36
CA ALA A 92 4.23 -23.55 22.54
C ALA A 92 2.85 -24.24 22.38
N SER A 93 2.36 -24.93 23.40
CA SER A 93 1.20 -25.83 23.26
C SER A 93 -0.20 -25.19 23.35
N SER A 94 -0.40 -23.98 23.89
CA SER A 94 -1.70 -23.28 23.81
C SER A 94 -1.65 -21.78 24.12
N ASN A 95 -2.62 -21.01 23.59
CA ASN A 95 -2.89 -19.60 23.92
C ASN A 95 -3.61 -19.46 25.28
N CYS A 96 -3.02 -20.00 26.35
CA CYS A 96 -3.60 -20.04 27.71
C CYS A 96 -5.06 -20.53 27.76
N GLY A 97 -5.42 -21.50 26.91
CA GLY A 97 -6.78 -22.04 26.82
C GLY A 97 -7.81 -21.16 26.08
N GLN A 98 -7.50 -19.91 25.73
CA GLN A 98 -8.38 -19.09 24.90
C GLN A 98 -8.27 -19.49 23.42
N LYS A 99 -9.42 -19.52 22.72
CA LYS A 99 -9.46 -19.69 21.28
C LYS A 99 -8.72 -18.55 20.58
N ILE A 100 -7.81 -18.89 19.67
CA ILE A 100 -7.13 -17.95 18.80
C ILE A 100 -7.48 -18.26 17.34
N GLU A 101 -7.67 -17.23 16.53
CA GLU A 101 -7.97 -17.34 15.11
C GLU A 101 -6.93 -16.51 14.35
N SER A 102 -6.19 -17.16 13.43
CA SER A 102 -5.16 -16.50 12.62
C SER A 102 -5.71 -16.22 11.23
N PHE A 103 -5.63 -14.97 10.79
CA PHE A 103 -6.07 -14.53 9.48
C PHE A 103 -4.94 -13.84 8.74
N ASP A 104 -4.78 -14.17 7.45
CA ASP A 104 -3.99 -13.33 6.55
C ASP A 104 -4.69 -11.98 6.35
N ILE A 105 -3.90 -10.98 5.99
CA ILE A 105 -4.42 -9.66 5.64
C ILE A 105 -4.89 -9.70 4.17
N LEU A 106 -6.14 -9.28 3.94
CA LEU A 106 -6.75 -9.12 2.62
C LEU A 106 -6.53 -7.71 2.07
N GLU A 107 -6.67 -6.70 2.91
CA GLU A 107 -6.59 -5.28 2.55
C GLU A 107 -6.09 -4.48 3.76
N ILE A 108 -5.36 -3.39 3.50
CA ILE A 108 -4.91 -2.40 4.48
C ILE A 108 -5.38 -1.05 3.97
N VAL A 109 -6.13 -0.32 4.79
CA VAL A 109 -6.60 1.03 4.49
C VAL A 109 -6.15 1.94 5.62
N GLU A 110 -5.02 2.61 5.42
CA GLU A 110 -4.60 3.71 6.27
C GLU A 110 -5.53 4.90 6.12
N HIS A 111 -5.62 5.73 7.16
CA HIS A 111 -6.35 6.97 7.08
C HIS A 111 -5.69 7.92 6.05
N PRO A 112 -6.43 8.46 5.06
CA PRO A 112 -5.84 9.25 3.96
C PRO A 112 -5.29 10.63 4.37
N ARG A 113 -5.36 10.97 5.65
CA ARG A 113 -4.73 12.15 6.27
C ARG A 113 -3.80 11.78 7.44
N TYR A 114 -3.41 10.51 7.54
CA TYR A 114 -2.34 10.14 8.47
C TYR A 114 -1.08 10.95 8.15
N ASN A 115 -0.42 11.46 9.18
CA ASN A 115 0.80 12.26 9.07
C ASN A 115 1.90 11.63 9.93
N GLU A 116 2.85 10.94 9.30
CA GLU A 116 3.98 10.27 9.97
C GLU A 116 4.85 11.18 10.84
N SER A 117 4.85 12.50 10.59
CA SER A 117 5.66 13.46 11.35
C SER A 117 4.97 13.98 12.62
N THR A 118 3.64 13.86 12.71
CA THR A 118 2.84 14.38 13.84
C THR A 118 1.93 13.33 14.48
N PHE A 119 1.84 12.14 13.91
CA PHE A 119 0.88 11.08 14.26
C PHE A 119 -0.60 11.55 14.22
N ASP A 120 -0.91 12.64 13.52
CA ASP A 120 -2.29 13.09 13.36
C ASP A 120 -3.07 12.13 12.46
N ASN A 121 -4.29 11.78 12.86
CA ASN A 121 -5.14 10.76 12.24
C ASN A 121 -4.46 9.37 12.11
N ASP A 122 -3.66 8.97 13.12
CA ASP A 122 -3.00 7.66 13.17
C ASP A 122 -3.99 6.50 13.36
N PHE A 123 -4.60 6.08 12.25
CA PHE A 123 -5.55 4.98 12.16
C PHE A 123 -5.33 4.15 10.88
N ALA A 124 -5.47 2.84 10.98
CA ALA A 124 -5.62 1.95 9.84
C ALA A 124 -6.73 0.92 10.09
N LEU A 125 -7.38 0.51 9.00
CA LEU A 125 -8.32 -0.59 8.95
C LEU A 125 -7.70 -1.76 8.19
N ILE A 126 -7.71 -2.93 8.83
CA ILE A 126 -7.16 -4.16 8.29
C ILE A 126 -8.32 -5.09 7.97
N ARG A 127 -8.54 -5.37 6.69
CA ARG A 127 -9.51 -6.38 6.28
C ARG A 127 -8.86 -7.76 6.31
N LEU A 128 -9.54 -8.71 6.94
CA LEU A 128 -9.09 -10.09 7.11
C LEU A 128 -9.45 -10.95 5.90
N ARG A 129 -8.61 -11.94 5.58
CA ARG A 129 -8.90 -12.98 4.58
C ARG A 129 -9.80 -14.06 5.18
N GLY A 130 -11.01 -13.67 5.55
CA GLY A 130 -12.01 -14.53 6.19
C GLY A 130 -12.79 -13.79 7.26
N THR A 131 -13.77 -14.47 7.85
CA THR A 131 -14.58 -13.95 8.96
C THR A 131 -14.25 -14.68 10.25
N SER A 132 -13.94 -13.93 11.31
CA SER A 132 -13.79 -14.45 12.66
C SER A 132 -15.12 -14.92 13.24
N THR A 133 -15.05 -15.95 14.08
CA THR A 133 -16.20 -16.40 14.90
C THR A 133 -16.21 -15.80 16.30
N ILE A 134 -15.15 -15.05 16.64
CA ILE A 134 -15.09 -14.23 17.84
C ILE A 134 -16.01 -13.01 17.63
N SER A 135 -16.79 -12.67 18.65
CA SER A 135 -17.64 -11.47 18.62
C SER A 135 -16.76 -10.21 18.57
N PRO A 136 -16.98 -9.30 17.62
CA PRO A 136 -16.31 -7.99 17.59
C PRO A 136 -16.66 -7.13 18.81
N VAL A 137 -15.83 -6.15 19.11
CA VAL A 137 -16.10 -5.10 20.10
C VAL A 137 -16.80 -3.91 19.47
N ASP A 138 -17.71 -3.29 20.20
CA ASP A 138 -18.28 -2.00 19.80
C ASP A 138 -17.23 -0.88 19.96
N ILE A 139 -17.37 0.19 19.17
CA ILE A 139 -16.49 1.36 19.21
C ILE A 139 -17.32 2.64 19.38
N ASP A 140 -16.71 3.72 19.86
CA ASP A 140 -17.39 5.01 20.07
C ASP A 140 -18.03 5.52 18.76
N GLN A 141 -19.36 5.60 18.77
CA GLN A 141 -20.16 6.03 17.63
C GLN A 141 -20.26 7.56 17.49
N GLY A 142 -19.38 8.31 18.17
CA GLY A 142 -19.33 9.78 18.17
C GLY A 142 -20.03 10.44 19.36
N ASN A 143 -20.38 9.67 20.40
CA ASN A 143 -21.27 10.12 21.47
C ASN A 143 -20.77 9.79 22.89
N ILE A 144 -19.62 9.15 23.05
CA ILE A 144 -19.06 8.78 24.36
C ILE A 144 -17.89 9.70 24.71
N SER A 145 -16.76 9.60 24.00
CA SER A 145 -15.54 10.36 24.31
C SER A 145 -15.65 11.89 24.24
N PRO A 146 -16.54 12.52 23.44
CA PRO A 146 -16.76 13.96 23.53
C PRO A 146 -17.32 14.43 24.89
N LYS A 147 -17.93 13.53 25.68
CA LYS A 147 -18.45 13.86 27.01
C LYS A 147 -17.34 14.00 28.06
N TYR A 148 -16.19 13.34 27.88
CA TYR A 148 -15.11 13.33 28.87
C TYR A 148 -14.57 14.74 29.18
N GLU A 149 -14.55 15.62 28.17
CA GLU A 149 -14.21 17.04 28.33
C GLU A 149 -15.18 17.79 29.26
N THR A 150 -16.44 17.40 29.27
CA THR A 150 -17.50 18.05 30.07
C THR A 150 -17.67 17.43 31.45
N THR A 151 -17.25 16.18 31.66
CA THR A 151 -17.35 15.52 32.96
C THR A 151 -16.38 16.12 33.97
N SER A 152 -16.87 16.50 35.14
CA SER A 152 -16.06 16.99 36.27
C SER A 152 -15.33 15.88 37.03
N PHE A 153 -15.48 14.62 36.59
CA PHE A 153 -14.99 13.43 37.28
C PHE A 153 -13.72 12.90 36.62
N THR A 154 -12.58 13.49 36.98
CA THR A 154 -11.23 13.04 36.56
C THR A 154 -10.85 11.63 37.05
N ASN A 155 -11.69 11.01 37.88
CA ASN A 155 -11.37 9.79 38.63
C ASN A 155 -12.34 8.62 38.38
N ASN A 156 -13.28 8.74 37.42
CA ASN A 156 -14.34 7.73 37.18
C ASN A 156 -14.49 7.28 35.72
N VAL A 157 -13.67 7.78 34.79
CA VAL A 157 -13.60 7.20 33.44
C VAL A 157 -12.52 6.13 33.48
N ASP A 158 -12.91 4.90 33.77
CA ASP A 158 -12.03 3.72 33.76
C ASP A 158 -11.71 3.33 32.31
N LEU A 159 -10.75 4.07 31.72
CA LEU A 159 -10.17 3.77 30.43
C LEU A 159 -9.05 2.75 30.60
N TRP A 160 -9.11 1.68 29.81
CA TRP A 160 -8.18 0.57 29.87
C TRP A 160 -7.44 0.44 28.52
N PRO A 161 -6.16 0.89 28.43
CA PRO A 161 -5.27 0.39 27.40
C PRO A 161 -5.07 -1.11 27.61
N ILE A 162 -5.18 -1.89 26.53
CA ILE A 162 -5.04 -3.36 26.55
C ILE A 162 -3.95 -3.75 25.56
N GLY A 163 -3.00 -4.59 25.97
CA GLY A 163 -1.89 -4.99 25.12
C GLY A 163 -1.02 -6.12 25.68
N LEU A 164 0.02 -6.48 24.92
CA LEU A 164 0.93 -7.60 25.17
C LEU A 164 2.37 -7.14 25.50
N GLY A 165 2.54 -5.86 25.89
CA GLY A 165 3.82 -5.16 26.07
C GLY A 165 4.93 -5.90 26.82
N GLN A 166 6.18 -5.44 26.65
CA GLN A 166 7.35 -6.18 27.17
C GLN A 166 7.47 -6.14 28.70
N THR A 167 7.94 -7.25 29.31
CA THR A 167 8.21 -7.35 30.75
C THR A 167 9.71 -7.23 31.06
N GLU A 168 10.06 -7.02 32.35
CA GLU A 168 11.42 -6.67 32.85
C GLU A 168 12.58 -7.62 32.47
N SER A 169 12.33 -8.72 31.76
CA SER A 169 13.29 -9.81 31.49
C SER A 169 13.71 -9.93 30.01
N ASP A 170 13.53 -8.88 29.21
CA ASP A 170 13.64 -8.87 27.73
C ASP A 170 12.63 -9.76 26.99
N TYR A 171 11.70 -10.42 27.69
CA TYR A 171 10.60 -11.18 27.08
C TYR A 171 9.29 -10.38 27.08
N SER A 172 8.51 -10.51 26.00
CA SER A 172 7.11 -10.04 25.92
C SER A 172 6.31 -10.51 27.14
N ALA A 173 5.34 -9.72 27.62
CA ALA A 173 4.41 -10.23 28.63
C ALA A 173 3.84 -11.59 28.14
N PRO A 174 3.91 -12.65 28.96
CA PRO A 174 3.43 -13.96 28.53
C PRO A 174 1.90 -13.99 28.41
N THR A 175 1.21 -12.93 28.84
CA THR A 175 -0.25 -12.81 28.91
C THR A 175 -0.66 -11.37 28.59
N LEU A 176 -1.86 -11.21 28.02
CA LEU A 176 -2.52 -9.94 27.76
C LEU A 176 -2.73 -9.21 29.08
N MET A 177 -2.40 -7.92 29.09
CA MET A 177 -2.50 -7.06 30.25
C MET A 177 -3.43 -5.89 29.94
N HIS A 178 -4.05 -5.34 30.98
CA HIS A 178 -4.65 -4.00 30.93
C HIS A 178 -4.27 -3.21 32.19
N THR A 179 -4.46 -1.90 32.18
CA THR A 179 -4.33 -1.07 33.40
C THR A 179 -5.38 0.03 33.39
N SER A 180 -5.68 0.65 34.55
CA SER A 180 -6.61 1.79 34.60
C SER A 180 -5.85 3.11 34.46
N VAL A 181 -6.33 3.96 33.56
CA VAL A 181 -5.89 5.33 33.33
C VAL A 181 -7.11 6.26 33.27
N GLY A 182 -6.97 7.49 33.75
CA GLY A 182 -8.01 8.51 33.67
C GLY A 182 -7.87 9.36 32.40
N TYR A 183 -8.99 9.86 31.88
CA TYR A 183 -8.98 10.84 30.79
C TYR A 183 -8.28 12.15 31.23
N VAL A 184 -7.33 12.63 30.42
CA VAL A 184 -6.72 13.94 30.58
C VAL A 184 -7.30 14.88 29.52
N LYS A 185 -7.79 16.04 29.96
CA LYS A 185 -8.42 17.03 29.09
C LYS A 185 -7.46 17.60 28.07
N GLU A 186 -7.98 17.97 26.90
CA GLU A 186 -7.18 18.52 25.81
C GLU A 186 -6.42 19.79 26.23
N ASP A 187 -7.01 20.67 27.04
CA ASP A 187 -6.36 21.89 27.55
C ASP A 187 -5.20 21.61 28.52
N GLN A 188 -5.28 20.52 29.28
CA GLN A 188 -4.24 20.07 30.20
C GLN A 188 -3.12 19.32 29.44
N CYS A 189 -3.50 18.39 28.56
CA CYS A 189 -2.57 17.59 27.79
C CYS A 189 -1.78 18.45 26.78
N ASN A 190 -2.44 19.41 26.14
CA ASN A 190 -1.80 20.32 25.19
C ASN A 190 -1.19 21.57 25.84
N SER A 191 -1.06 21.59 27.18
CA SER A 191 -0.48 22.71 27.91
C SER A 191 1.02 22.86 27.64
N THR A 192 1.54 24.06 27.85
CA THR A 192 2.99 24.38 27.74
C THR A 192 3.87 23.62 28.76
N SER A 193 3.24 22.97 29.75
CA SER A 193 3.89 22.10 30.75
C SER A 193 3.85 20.61 30.39
N SER A 194 3.22 20.27 29.26
CA SER A 194 3.06 18.93 28.70
C SER A 194 3.43 19.00 27.22
N TYR A 195 2.52 18.71 26.27
CA TYR A 195 2.85 18.60 24.84
C TYR A 195 2.89 19.92 24.03
N ASP A 196 2.75 21.09 24.66
CA ASP A 196 3.04 22.43 24.09
C ASP A 196 2.51 22.69 22.66
N GLY A 197 1.24 22.33 22.40
CA GLY A 197 0.57 22.56 21.11
C GLY A 197 0.59 21.40 20.11
N LEU A 198 1.24 20.26 20.43
CA LEU A 198 1.33 19.09 19.53
C LEU A 198 0.04 18.24 19.47
N ILE A 199 -0.85 18.33 20.45
CA ILE A 199 -2.10 17.54 20.49
C ILE A 199 -3.16 18.17 19.59
N THR A 200 -3.79 17.36 18.73
CA THR A 200 -4.90 17.77 17.87
C THR A 200 -6.25 17.30 18.42
N SER A 201 -7.36 17.84 17.92
CA SER A 201 -8.71 17.36 18.26
C SER A 201 -9.00 15.93 17.76
N ASN A 202 -8.14 15.37 16.90
CA ASN A 202 -8.21 13.97 16.46
C ASN A 202 -7.52 13.02 17.46
N MET A 203 -6.85 13.55 18.46
CA MET A 203 -6.17 12.82 19.52
C MET A 203 -6.95 12.92 20.84
N MET A 204 -6.62 12.04 21.77
CA MET A 204 -7.06 12.07 23.17
C MET A 204 -5.94 11.59 24.08
N CYS A 205 -5.94 12.07 25.32
CA CYS A 205 -4.90 11.76 26.29
C CYS A 205 -5.47 10.99 27.47
N ALA A 206 -4.69 10.04 28.00
CA ALA A 206 -5.02 9.35 29.24
C ALA A 206 -3.76 9.11 30.08
N SER A 207 -3.90 9.14 31.40
CA SER A 207 -2.80 8.96 32.33
C SER A 207 -3.28 8.32 33.64
N GLY A 208 -2.48 7.42 34.19
CA GLY A 208 -2.66 6.91 35.54
C GLY A 208 -1.56 7.42 36.48
N ILE A 209 -1.84 7.43 37.79
CA ILE A 209 -0.91 7.90 38.84
C ILE A 209 0.43 7.13 38.82
N SER A 210 0.40 5.89 38.34
CA SER A 210 1.57 5.06 38.08
C SER A 210 1.26 3.99 37.04
N SER A 211 0.48 4.33 36.00
CA SER A 211 0.00 3.37 35.00
C SER A 211 -0.16 4.02 33.62
N ASP A 212 0.25 3.30 32.58
CA ASP A 212 0.20 3.75 31.18
C ASP A 212 0.39 2.56 30.21
N ALA A 213 0.07 2.77 28.94
CA ALA A 213 0.46 1.91 27.82
C ALA A 213 1.95 2.10 27.49
N CYS A 214 2.59 1.13 26.83
CA CYS A 214 4.02 1.22 26.53
C CYS A 214 4.43 0.44 25.26
N GLN A 215 5.74 0.25 25.09
CA GLN A 215 6.34 -0.48 23.97
C GLN A 215 5.75 -1.90 23.85
N GLY A 216 5.12 -2.18 22.70
CA GLY A 216 4.39 -3.41 22.40
C GLY A 216 2.86 -3.28 22.43
N ASP A 217 2.31 -2.14 22.84
CA ASP A 217 0.84 -1.93 22.86
C ASP A 217 0.33 -1.06 21.70
N SER A 218 1.23 -0.57 20.83
CA SER A 218 0.96 0.22 19.63
C SER A 218 -0.21 -0.31 18.79
N GLY A 219 -1.15 0.54 18.40
CA GLY A 219 -2.34 0.14 17.66
C GLY A 219 -3.39 -0.66 18.45
N GLY A 220 -3.12 -0.98 19.72
CA GLY A 220 -4.09 -1.59 20.64
C GLY A 220 -5.24 -0.64 21.02
N PRO A 221 -6.32 -1.17 21.63
CA PRO A 221 -7.45 -0.37 22.09
C PRO A 221 -7.11 0.49 23.32
N LEU A 222 -7.77 1.64 23.40
CA LEU A 222 -8.16 2.28 24.65
C LEU A 222 -9.66 2.02 24.84
N TYR A 223 -10.00 1.17 25.81
CA TYR A 223 -11.35 0.66 26.03
C TYR A 223 -12.02 1.36 27.24
N ASP A 224 -13.21 1.91 27.07
CA ASP A 224 -14.02 2.45 28.16
C ASP A 224 -14.87 1.35 28.79
N SER A 225 -14.42 0.87 29.94
CA SER A 225 -15.06 -0.22 30.67
C SER A 225 -16.45 0.11 31.22
N ASN A 226 -16.81 1.39 31.35
CA ASN A 226 -18.14 1.81 31.79
C ASN A 226 -19.17 1.77 30.66
N ASN A 227 -18.72 1.87 29.40
CA ASN A 227 -19.57 1.93 28.22
C ASN A 227 -19.42 0.72 27.28
N ASP A 228 -18.50 -0.21 27.55
CA ASP A 228 -18.22 -1.42 26.75
C ASP A 228 -17.86 -1.10 25.29
N VAL A 229 -16.96 -0.12 25.09
CA VAL A 229 -16.54 0.33 23.76
C VAL A 229 -15.04 0.69 23.68
N VAL A 230 -14.46 0.53 22.50
CA VAL A 230 -13.15 1.14 22.17
C VAL A 230 -13.34 2.61 21.80
N VAL A 231 -12.67 3.51 22.52
CA VAL A 231 -12.78 4.98 22.36
C VAL A 231 -11.53 5.62 21.79
N GLY A 232 -10.39 4.94 21.89
CA GLY A 232 -9.11 5.37 21.32
C GLY A 232 -8.28 4.20 20.78
N VAL A 233 -7.24 4.52 20.02
CA VAL A 233 -6.21 3.58 19.54
C VAL A 233 -4.85 4.06 20.04
N VAL A 234 -4.04 3.18 20.63
CA VAL A 234 -2.69 3.49 21.14
C VAL A 234 -1.83 4.03 20.01
N SER A 235 -1.34 5.27 20.13
CA SER A 235 -0.62 5.96 19.06
C SER A 235 0.83 6.30 19.44
N TRP A 236 1.05 7.21 20.38
CA TRP A 236 2.41 7.65 20.76
C TRP A 236 2.50 8.21 22.19
N GLY A 237 3.72 8.49 22.64
CA GLY A 237 4.06 9.14 23.90
C GLY A 237 5.57 9.36 23.98
N TYR A 238 6.04 10.21 24.91
CA TYR A 238 7.49 10.46 25.07
C TYR A 238 8.19 9.38 25.91
N ASP A 239 7.63 9.03 27.07
CA ASP A 239 8.11 7.99 27.97
C ASP A 239 6.88 7.36 28.67
N CYS A 240 6.94 6.06 28.97
CA CYS A 240 5.79 5.34 29.55
C CYS A 240 5.52 5.79 30.99
N ALA A 241 4.29 6.25 31.27
CA ALA A 241 3.84 6.84 32.54
C ALA A 241 4.70 8.00 33.05
N ASP A 242 5.18 8.89 32.17
CA ASP A 242 5.68 10.20 32.60
C ASP A 242 4.52 11.03 33.20
N PRO A 243 4.59 11.46 34.47
CA PRO A 243 3.56 12.30 35.09
C PRO A 243 3.30 13.65 34.39
N LYS A 244 4.16 14.07 33.46
CA LYS A 244 3.99 15.28 32.63
C LYS A 244 3.45 15.01 31.24
N HIS A 245 3.59 13.80 30.71
CA HIS A 245 3.28 13.47 29.32
C HIS A 245 2.35 12.24 29.30
N PRO A 246 1.03 12.44 29.41
CA PRO A 246 0.03 11.38 29.26
C PRO A 246 0.21 10.60 27.96
N GLY A 247 -0.09 9.30 27.96
CA GLY A 247 -0.16 8.52 26.72
C GLY A 247 -1.16 9.14 25.73
N VAL A 248 -0.79 9.20 24.45
CA VAL A 248 -1.57 9.80 23.37
C VAL A 248 -2.19 8.72 22.49
N TYR A 249 -3.49 8.86 22.27
CA TYR A 249 -4.32 7.90 21.57
C TYR A 249 -5.10 8.59 20.45
N SER A 250 -5.23 7.94 19.30
CA SER A 250 -6.08 8.43 18.21
C SER A 250 -7.55 8.31 18.62
N ARG A 251 -8.31 9.42 18.62
CA ARG A 251 -9.68 9.51 19.15
C ARG A 251 -10.70 8.93 18.17
N VAL A 252 -11.28 7.77 18.46
CA VAL A 252 -12.15 7.03 17.51
C VAL A 252 -13.36 7.86 17.06
N SER A 253 -13.98 8.61 17.97
CA SER A 253 -15.12 9.49 17.65
C SER A 253 -14.83 10.55 16.59
N SER A 254 -13.57 10.96 16.43
CA SER A 254 -13.18 11.95 15.41
C SER A 254 -13.22 11.38 13.98
N GLN A 255 -12.94 10.08 13.83
CA GLN A 255 -12.83 9.42 12.52
C GLN A 255 -13.94 8.39 12.23
N ILE A 256 -14.96 8.28 13.09
CA ILE A 256 -16.06 7.31 12.93
C ILE A 256 -16.73 7.36 11.56
N SER A 257 -16.81 8.54 10.92
CA SER A 257 -17.32 8.70 9.56
C SER A 257 -16.48 7.97 8.51
N TRP A 258 -15.15 8.09 8.58
CA TRP A 258 -14.22 7.36 7.70
C TRP A 258 -14.26 5.86 8.00
N ILE A 259 -14.27 5.46 9.28
CA ILE A 259 -14.35 4.04 9.66
C ILE A 259 -15.61 3.40 9.04
N ARG A 260 -16.77 4.06 9.17
CA ARG A 260 -18.02 3.59 8.55
C ARG A 260 -18.00 3.63 7.03
N GLU A 261 -17.35 4.62 6.40
CA GLU A 261 -17.24 4.67 4.94
C GLU A 261 -16.52 3.44 4.39
N ILE A 262 -15.34 3.11 4.95
CA ILE A 262 -14.58 1.93 4.54
C ILE A 262 -15.35 0.64 4.85
N VAL A 263 -15.80 0.47 6.10
CA VAL A 263 -16.41 -0.79 6.58
C VAL A 263 -17.80 -1.05 6.00
N CYS A 264 -18.63 -0.01 5.76
CA CYS A 264 -20.04 -0.18 5.39
C CYS A 264 -20.37 0.10 3.91
N VAL A 265 -19.53 0.83 3.18
CA VAL A 265 -19.84 1.25 1.79
C VAL A 265 -19.08 0.44 0.73
N THR A 266 -17.91 -0.11 1.06
CA THR A 266 -17.08 -0.85 0.09
C THR A 266 -17.56 -2.30 -0.17
N ASP A 267 -18.43 -2.85 0.69
CA ASP A 267 -18.75 -4.28 0.69
C ASP A 267 -20.07 -4.69 -0.01
N TYR A 268 -20.18 -4.38 -1.30
CA TYR A 268 -21.34 -4.74 -2.14
C TYR A 268 -21.54 -6.26 -2.41
N LYS A 269 -20.73 -7.15 -1.79
CA LYS A 269 -20.73 -8.59 -2.10
C LYS A 269 -21.14 -9.53 -0.98
N ASN A 270 -21.30 -9.10 0.28
CA ASN A 270 -21.72 -10.04 1.34
C ASN A 270 -22.51 -9.41 2.52
N PRO A 271 -23.84 -9.24 2.42
CA PRO A 271 -24.64 -8.53 3.44
C PRO A 271 -24.80 -9.19 4.83
N LYS A 272 -23.98 -10.20 5.17
CA LYS A 272 -24.16 -11.03 6.38
C LYS A 272 -23.16 -10.79 7.52
N ALA A 273 -22.23 -9.86 7.36
CA ALA A 273 -21.27 -9.47 8.40
C ALA A 273 -21.68 -8.21 9.20
N ALA A 274 -22.57 -7.38 8.65
CA ALA A 274 -22.95 -6.07 9.21
C ALA A 274 -24.08 -6.17 10.27
N ASN A 275 -23.83 -6.86 11.38
CA ASN A 275 -24.67 -6.70 12.58
C ASN A 275 -24.43 -5.32 13.21
N ASN A 276 -25.51 -4.60 13.52
CA ASN A 276 -25.61 -3.32 14.25
C ASN A 276 -24.74 -2.12 13.83
N PHE A 277 -23.43 -2.28 13.61
CA PHE A 277 -22.46 -1.21 13.32
C PHE A 277 -22.94 -0.27 12.20
N CYS A 278 -23.22 -0.81 11.02
CA CYS A 278 -23.70 -0.07 9.85
C CYS A 278 -25.18 0.35 9.91
N ASN A 279 -25.95 -0.10 10.91
CA ASN A 279 -27.38 0.20 11.06
C ASN A 279 -27.64 1.43 11.95
N SER A 280 -26.58 2.05 12.48
CA SER A 280 -26.67 3.29 13.27
C SER A 280 -26.87 4.49 12.32
N ALA A 281 -28.07 5.08 12.37
CA ALA A 281 -28.51 6.10 11.41
C ALA A 281 -27.51 7.27 11.24
N PHE A 282 -27.34 7.72 9.99
CA PHE A 282 -26.55 8.90 9.66
C PHE A 282 -27.02 10.11 10.48
N PRO A 283 -26.14 10.80 11.22
CA PRO A 283 -26.40 12.15 11.69
C PRO A 283 -26.61 13.05 10.47
N SER A 284 -27.84 13.51 10.27
CA SER A 284 -28.21 14.37 9.15
C SER A 284 -27.58 15.76 9.30
N GLY A 285 -26.34 15.91 8.83
CA GLY A 285 -25.51 17.07 9.13
C GLY A 285 -24.20 17.17 8.33
N SER A 286 -24.21 16.83 7.04
CA SER A 286 -23.12 17.17 6.10
C SER A 286 -23.64 18.12 5.01
N PRO A 287 -22.83 19.08 4.53
CA PRO A 287 -23.30 20.13 3.63
C PRO A 287 -23.68 19.58 2.25
N THR A 288 -24.95 19.73 1.88
CA THR A 288 -25.47 19.39 0.55
C THR A 288 -24.82 20.27 -0.51
N ILE A 289 -23.90 19.73 -1.30
CA ILE A 289 -23.48 20.35 -2.57
C ILE A 289 -24.64 20.19 -3.56
N THR A 290 -25.50 21.20 -3.62
CA THR A 290 -26.66 21.23 -4.52
C THR A 290 -26.21 21.51 -5.95
N LEU A 291 -25.95 20.45 -6.73
CA LEU A 291 -25.85 20.55 -8.19
C LEU A 291 -27.26 20.67 -8.78
N ASN A 292 -27.65 21.88 -9.17
CA ASN A 292 -28.90 22.13 -9.89
C ASN A 292 -28.84 21.47 -11.29
N PRO A 293 -29.80 20.60 -11.66
CA PRO A 293 -29.80 19.96 -12.97
C PRO A 293 -30.36 20.87 -14.07
N THR A 294 -29.54 21.24 -15.04
CA THR A 294 -30.02 21.75 -16.34
C THR A 294 -30.32 20.60 -17.30
N LYS A 295 -31.63 20.32 -17.42
CA LYS A 295 -32.39 19.69 -18.52
C LYS A 295 -31.68 18.83 -19.59
N SER A 296 -32.25 17.61 -19.72
CA SER A 296 -32.53 16.80 -20.93
C SER A 296 -31.31 16.28 -21.74
N ASP A 297 -31.37 15.11 -22.39
CA ASP A 297 -32.50 14.22 -22.76
C ASP A 297 -32.31 12.81 -22.13
N GLU A 298 -33.36 12.10 -21.68
CA GLU A 298 -34.02 10.95 -22.36
C GLU A 298 -33.02 10.01 -23.09
N ASP A 299 -32.86 8.73 -22.75
CA ASP A 299 -33.92 7.70 -22.84
C ASP A 299 -33.68 6.41 -21.96
N GLN A 300 -34.57 5.41 -22.10
CA GLN A 300 -34.72 4.21 -21.24
C GLN A 300 -34.50 2.86 -22.02
N ASP A 301 -34.59 1.61 -21.50
CA ASP A 301 -34.99 1.13 -20.16
C ASP A 301 -34.44 -0.29 -19.77
N ILE A 302 -34.20 -0.50 -18.46
CA ILE A 302 -34.50 -1.67 -17.58
C ILE A 302 -34.24 -3.18 -17.95
N THR A 303 -33.55 -3.86 -17.00
CA THR A 303 -33.50 -5.30 -16.60
C THR A 303 -33.27 -6.48 -17.57
N VAL A 304 -32.41 -7.42 -17.11
CA VAL A 304 -32.74 -8.87 -17.03
C VAL A 304 -32.21 -9.46 -15.70
N GLN A 305 -33.02 -10.30 -15.04
CA GLN A 305 -32.67 -11.14 -13.89
C GLN A 305 -32.48 -12.61 -14.33
N ILE A 306 -31.72 -13.43 -13.58
CA ILE A 306 -31.99 -14.85 -13.19
C ILE A 306 -30.70 -15.55 -12.67
N GLN A 307 -30.86 -16.28 -11.56
CA GLN A 307 -29.95 -17.25 -10.91
C GLN A 307 -30.55 -18.68 -11.07
N PRO A 308 -29.96 -19.78 -10.56
CA PRO A 308 -28.55 -20.18 -10.36
C PRO A 308 -28.30 -21.65 -10.84
N LEU A 309 -27.11 -22.24 -10.61
CA LEU A 309 -26.95 -23.56 -9.92
C LEU A 309 -25.47 -23.87 -9.60
N ALA A 310 -25.22 -24.81 -8.69
CA ALA A 310 -23.89 -25.16 -8.16
C ALA A 310 -23.51 -26.63 -8.42
N LYS A 311 -22.20 -26.97 -8.36
CA LYS A 311 -21.61 -27.97 -7.42
C LYS A 311 -20.18 -28.41 -7.75
N ASP A 312 -19.41 -28.74 -6.69
CA ASP A 312 -18.35 -29.77 -6.56
C ASP A 312 -17.15 -29.76 -7.57
N SER A 313 -15.93 -30.21 -7.25
CA SER A 313 -15.30 -30.71 -6.00
C SER A 313 -13.76 -30.78 -6.16
N SER A 314 -13.06 -31.04 -5.05
CA SER A 314 -11.73 -31.71 -4.96
C SER A 314 -10.48 -31.08 -5.62
N GLU A 315 -9.64 -30.51 -4.75
CA GLU A 315 -8.16 -30.61 -4.77
C GLU A 315 -7.70 -32.09 -4.58
N PRO A 316 -6.42 -32.52 -4.81
CA PRO A 316 -5.25 -31.99 -4.08
C PRO A 316 -3.84 -32.02 -4.74
N THR A 317 -2.94 -31.18 -4.19
CA THR A 317 -1.45 -31.33 -4.05
C THR A 317 -0.56 -31.45 -5.30
N SER A 318 0.52 -30.64 -5.48
CA SER A 318 1.74 -30.65 -4.64
C SER A 318 2.81 -29.63 -5.10
N GLY A 319 3.78 -29.28 -4.24
CA GLY A 319 5.17 -28.99 -4.70
C GLY A 319 5.70 -27.54 -4.80
N ALA A 320 6.12 -26.97 -3.65
CA ALA A 320 7.28 -26.09 -3.43
C ALA A 320 7.75 -25.03 -4.47
N THR A 321 7.94 -23.76 -4.04
CA THR A 321 9.28 -23.17 -3.71
C THR A 321 9.20 -21.70 -3.25
N ASN A 322 10.18 -21.27 -2.44
CA ASN A 322 10.31 -19.88 -1.96
C ASN A 322 10.54 -18.88 -3.10
N GLY A 323 9.86 -17.73 -3.05
CA GLY A 323 9.98 -16.65 -4.03
C GLY A 323 10.30 -15.27 -3.42
N THR A 324 11.46 -14.73 -3.80
CA THR A 324 11.85 -13.31 -3.65
C THR A 324 10.80 -12.36 -4.25
N PRO A 325 10.79 -11.06 -3.87
CA PRO A 325 9.93 -10.06 -4.51
C PRO A 325 10.14 -10.08 -6.03
N LYS A 326 9.06 -10.16 -6.81
CA LYS A 326 9.14 -10.30 -8.26
C LYS A 326 9.25 -8.92 -8.90
N ALA A 327 10.24 -8.74 -9.76
CA ALA A 327 10.13 -7.88 -10.94
C ALA A 327 9.75 -8.74 -12.15
N SER A 328 9.18 -8.14 -13.19
CA SER A 328 8.58 -8.85 -14.33
C SER A 328 9.11 -8.40 -15.69
N CYS A 329 8.99 -9.32 -16.64
CA CYS A 329 9.82 -9.49 -17.83
C CYS A 329 9.26 -10.60 -18.74
N ILE A 330 9.82 -10.74 -19.94
CA ILE A 330 9.73 -11.97 -20.74
C ILE A 330 10.91 -12.91 -20.45
N ALA A 331 10.74 -14.20 -20.72
CA ALA A 331 11.76 -15.22 -20.42
C ALA A 331 13.00 -15.06 -21.31
N GLY A 332 14.19 -15.34 -20.79
CA GLY A 332 15.43 -15.33 -21.59
C GLY A 332 15.44 -16.35 -22.74
N ARG A 333 14.54 -17.34 -22.70
CA ARG A 333 14.29 -18.29 -23.80
C ARG A 333 13.21 -17.86 -24.80
N THR A 334 12.36 -16.87 -24.49
CA THR A 334 11.37 -16.30 -25.43
C THR A 334 12.07 -15.86 -26.70
N ARG A 335 11.43 -16.03 -27.85
CA ARG A 335 12.03 -15.64 -29.12
C ARG A 335 11.09 -14.76 -29.92
N VAL A 336 11.69 -13.94 -30.76
CA VAL A 336 11.00 -13.05 -31.69
C VAL A 336 11.56 -13.26 -33.09
N VAL A 337 10.76 -12.98 -34.10
CA VAL A 337 11.21 -13.17 -35.48
C VAL A 337 11.91 -11.90 -35.97
N ARG A 338 13.17 -12.02 -36.39
CA ARG A 338 13.95 -10.91 -36.96
C ARG A 338 13.43 -10.55 -38.35
N ALA A 339 13.39 -9.26 -38.68
CA ALA A 339 13.07 -8.79 -40.03
C ALA A 339 14.12 -9.25 -41.06
N LYS A 340 13.70 -9.50 -42.31
CA LYS A 340 14.57 -10.05 -43.37
C LYS A 340 15.40 -8.98 -44.08
N HIS A 341 14.80 -7.80 -44.28
CA HIS A 341 15.37 -6.62 -44.91
C HIS A 341 14.61 -5.37 -44.41
N PRO A 342 15.23 -4.18 -44.33
CA PRO A 342 14.56 -2.97 -43.82
C PRO A 342 13.29 -2.56 -44.58
N ASP A 343 13.24 -2.86 -45.88
CA ASP A 343 12.18 -2.41 -46.79
C ASP A 343 11.25 -3.55 -47.28
N SER A 344 11.41 -4.78 -46.76
CA SER A 344 10.61 -5.94 -47.19
C SER A 344 9.56 -6.36 -46.16
N VAL A 345 8.30 -6.48 -46.60
CA VAL A 345 7.23 -7.13 -45.81
C VAL A 345 7.44 -8.66 -45.73
N GLU A 346 8.30 -9.24 -46.57
CA GLU A 346 8.55 -10.68 -46.57
C GLU A 346 9.29 -11.19 -45.33
N LEU A 347 8.78 -12.31 -44.82
CA LEU A 347 9.15 -12.90 -43.55
C LEU A 347 10.51 -13.60 -43.62
N SER A 348 11.37 -13.33 -42.64
CA SER A 348 12.51 -14.21 -42.33
C SER A 348 12.04 -15.34 -41.41
N SER A 349 12.71 -16.48 -41.47
CA SER A 349 12.62 -17.57 -40.49
C SER A 349 13.67 -17.45 -39.37
N ASN A 350 14.40 -16.33 -39.30
CA ASN A 350 15.48 -16.12 -38.34
C ASN A 350 14.90 -15.69 -36.99
N VAL A 351 14.63 -16.70 -36.17
CA VAL A 351 14.14 -16.55 -34.80
C VAL A 351 15.31 -16.24 -33.86
N ILE A 352 15.21 -15.18 -33.06
CA ILE A 352 16.24 -14.75 -32.09
C ILE A 352 15.67 -14.72 -30.67
N LYS A 353 16.44 -15.22 -29.69
CA LYS A 353 16.07 -15.11 -28.26
C LYS A 353 16.13 -13.65 -27.82
N VAL A 354 15.19 -13.22 -26.98
CA VAL A 354 15.12 -11.85 -26.45
C VAL A 354 16.45 -11.43 -25.82
N LYS A 355 17.06 -12.29 -25.01
CA LYS A 355 18.36 -12.03 -24.35
C LYS A 355 19.56 -11.83 -25.29
N ASN A 356 19.40 -12.14 -26.57
CA ASN A 356 20.42 -11.98 -27.60
C ASN A 356 20.13 -10.79 -28.54
N LEU A 357 19.00 -10.09 -28.36
CA LEU A 357 18.68 -8.86 -29.09
C LEU A 357 19.69 -7.75 -28.74
N LYS A 358 19.71 -6.71 -29.57
CA LYS A 358 20.49 -5.48 -29.35
C LYS A 358 19.63 -4.28 -29.70
N ILE A 359 19.90 -3.14 -29.06
CA ILE A 359 19.31 -1.86 -29.47
C ILE A 359 19.60 -1.62 -30.95
N GLY A 360 18.56 -1.30 -31.72
CA GLY A 360 18.61 -1.13 -33.17
C GLY A 360 18.30 -2.39 -34.00
N ASP A 361 18.21 -3.60 -33.41
CA ASP A 361 17.72 -4.79 -34.12
C ASP A 361 16.28 -4.56 -34.62
N LEU A 362 15.97 -5.11 -35.81
CA LEU A 362 14.63 -5.08 -36.39
C LEU A 362 13.90 -6.41 -36.15
N ILE A 363 12.78 -6.36 -35.44
CA ILE A 363 11.93 -7.50 -35.07
C ILE A 363 10.53 -7.33 -35.67
N ARG A 364 9.76 -8.41 -35.71
CA ARG A 364 8.36 -8.40 -36.15
C ARG A 364 7.44 -7.89 -35.04
N GLY A 365 6.46 -7.08 -35.42
CA GLY A 365 5.38 -6.65 -34.53
C GLY A 365 4.24 -6.01 -35.29
N TYR A 366 3.49 -5.14 -34.62
CA TYR A 366 2.31 -4.48 -35.18
C TYR A 366 2.27 -2.99 -34.81
N ASP A 367 1.79 -2.18 -35.74
CA ASP A 367 1.58 -0.75 -35.53
C ASP A 367 0.36 -0.46 -34.63
N SER A 368 0.10 0.83 -34.35
CA SER A 368 -1.06 1.26 -33.55
C SER A 368 -2.43 0.99 -34.19
N GLY A 369 -2.45 0.69 -35.50
CA GLY A 369 -3.62 0.25 -36.27
C GLY A 369 -3.77 -1.27 -36.34
N LEU A 370 -2.89 -2.05 -35.68
CA LEU A 370 -2.82 -3.51 -35.74
C LEU A 370 -2.43 -4.08 -37.11
N ASN A 371 -1.74 -3.31 -37.95
CA ASN A 371 -1.14 -3.79 -39.20
C ASN A 371 0.25 -4.39 -38.91
N PRO A 372 0.66 -5.47 -39.61
CA PRO A 372 2.01 -6.01 -39.50
C PRO A 372 3.07 -4.94 -39.80
N ALA A 373 4.06 -4.81 -38.91
CA ALA A 373 5.10 -3.80 -38.98
C ALA A 373 6.48 -4.39 -38.69
N GLN A 374 7.52 -3.67 -39.11
CA GLN A 374 8.86 -3.86 -38.61
C GLN A 374 9.09 -2.91 -37.44
N CYS A 375 9.64 -3.44 -36.36
CA CYS A 375 9.77 -2.76 -35.09
C CYS A 375 11.23 -2.72 -34.69
N ARG A 376 11.73 -1.55 -34.32
CA ARG A 376 13.07 -1.34 -33.79
C ARG A 376 13.08 -1.64 -32.30
N VAL A 377 14.08 -2.40 -31.85
CA VAL A 377 14.40 -2.52 -30.42
C VAL A 377 15.03 -1.21 -29.93
N GLU A 378 14.38 -0.53 -29.00
CA GLU A 378 14.83 0.76 -28.47
C GLU A 378 15.49 0.63 -27.09
N ALA A 379 15.05 -0.35 -26.28
CA ALA A 379 15.70 -0.71 -25.03
C ALA A 379 15.56 -2.21 -24.74
N ILE A 380 16.53 -2.75 -24.00
CA ILE A 380 16.50 -4.08 -23.41
C ILE A 380 16.96 -3.93 -21.96
N GLY A 381 16.18 -4.44 -21.02
CA GLY A 381 16.54 -4.52 -19.59
C GLY A 381 16.83 -5.96 -19.17
N SER A 382 17.66 -6.16 -18.14
CA SER A 382 17.95 -7.47 -17.53
C SER A 382 17.59 -7.43 -16.05
N PHE A 383 16.90 -8.46 -15.54
CA PHE A 383 16.28 -8.48 -14.22
C PHE A 383 16.64 -9.73 -13.39
N GLY A 384 17.72 -10.44 -13.76
CA GLY A 384 18.13 -11.68 -13.11
C GLY A 384 17.25 -12.86 -13.53
N SER A 385 16.70 -13.60 -12.57
CA SER A 385 15.92 -14.82 -12.84
C SER A 385 14.67 -14.95 -11.96
N GLY A 386 13.65 -15.68 -12.45
CA GLY A 386 12.51 -16.05 -11.61
C GLY A 386 11.42 -16.81 -12.37
N VAL A 387 10.26 -16.94 -11.72
CA VAL A 387 9.09 -17.69 -12.20
C VAL A 387 8.55 -17.13 -13.52
N VAL A 388 8.39 -18.02 -14.51
CA VAL A 388 7.75 -17.81 -15.82
C VAL A 388 6.66 -18.86 -16.06
N PHE A 389 5.61 -18.46 -16.78
CA PHE A 389 4.45 -19.26 -17.20
C PHE A 389 4.56 -19.48 -18.72
N GLY A 390 5.03 -20.65 -19.13
CA GLY A 390 5.41 -20.91 -20.53
C GLY A 390 6.54 -19.99 -21.01
N ASN A 391 6.28 -19.21 -22.06
CA ASN A 391 7.25 -18.27 -22.66
C ASN A 391 7.27 -16.88 -21.98
N TYR A 392 6.33 -16.56 -21.11
CA TYR A 392 6.19 -15.21 -20.53
C TYR A 392 6.14 -15.30 -19.00
N THR A 393 6.25 -14.19 -18.29
CA THR A 393 5.84 -14.18 -16.86
C THR A 393 4.32 -14.14 -16.73
N SER A 394 3.79 -14.25 -15.50
CA SER A 394 2.38 -13.94 -15.24
C SER A 394 2.07 -12.49 -15.61
N SER A 395 2.91 -11.57 -15.14
CA SER A 395 2.67 -10.13 -15.23
C SER A 395 2.95 -9.52 -16.61
N HIS A 396 3.29 -10.33 -17.61
CA HIS A 396 3.40 -9.85 -18.98
C HIS A 396 2.01 -9.85 -19.66
N TYR A 397 1.73 -8.87 -20.54
CA TYR A 397 0.41 -8.80 -21.18
C TYR A 397 0.39 -9.35 -22.61
N LEU A 398 -0.74 -9.96 -22.97
CA LEU A 398 -1.12 -10.32 -24.33
C LEU A 398 -2.25 -9.40 -24.83
N PHE A 399 -2.27 -9.11 -26.13
CA PHE A 399 -3.38 -8.37 -26.73
C PHE A 399 -4.52 -9.31 -27.11
N ASN A 400 -5.69 -9.12 -26.50
CA ASN A 400 -6.90 -9.85 -26.87
C ASN A 400 -7.62 -9.13 -28.03
N PRO A 401 -7.66 -9.71 -29.24
CA PRO A 401 -8.23 -9.05 -30.41
C PRO A 401 -9.76 -8.93 -30.38
N HIS A 402 -10.44 -9.68 -29.52
CA HIS A 402 -11.89 -9.66 -29.39
C HIS A 402 -12.35 -8.55 -28.45
N SER A 403 -11.77 -8.48 -27.24
CA SER A 403 -12.07 -7.44 -26.25
C SER A 403 -11.41 -6.09 -26.57
N LYS A 404 -10.31 -6.09 -27.36
CA LYS A 404 -9.40 -4.95 -27.57
C LYS A 404 -8.80 -4.44 -26.26
N VAL A 405 -8.58 -5.37 -25.34
CA VAL A 405 -7.96 -5.16 -24.03
C VAL A 405 -6.58 -5.80 -24.03
N ILE A 406 -5.68 -5.20 -23.27
CA ILE A 406 -4.37 -5.73 -22.91
C ILE A 406 -4.58 -6.51 -21.59
N GLU A 407 -4.43 -7.84 -21.66
CA GLU A 407 -4.84 -8.80 -20.64
C GLU A 407 -3.62 -9.57 -20.10
N GLU A 408 -3.57 -9.84 -18.80
CA GLU A 408 -2.44 -10.50 -18.13
C GLU A 408 -2.29 -11.96 -18.61
N ASN A 409 -1.05 -12.40 -18.91
CA ASN A 409 -0.79 -13.75 -19.40
C ASN A 409 -1.17 -14.83 -18.36
N GLY A 410 -1.54 -16.01 -18.86
CA GLY A 410 -2.19 -17.07 -18.11
C GLY A 410 -1.51 -17.42 -16.78
N LYS A 411 -2.31 -17.44 -15.70
CA LYS A 411 -1.90 -17.87 -14.35
C LYS A 411 -1.89 -19.39 -14.17
N GLU A 412 -2.17 -20.11 -15.25
CA GLU A 412 -2.30 -21.56 -15.34
C GLU A 412 -1.46 -22.04 -16.52
N GLY A 413 -0.68 -23.10 -16.32
CA GLY A 413 0.27 -23.65 -17.30
C GLY A 413 1.56 -24.12 -16.64
N ASP A 414 2.48 -24.64 -17.46
CA ASP A 414 3.79 -25.09 -16.97
C ASP A 414 4.62 -23.93 -16.42
N ILE A 415 5.03 -24.05 -15.15
CA ILE A 415 5.88 -23.08 -14.46
C ILE A 415 7.34 -23.49 -14.59
N ALA A 416 8.20 -22.54 -14.96
CA ALA A 416 9.65 -22.70 -14.95
C ALA A 416 10.33 -21.53 -14.23
N ILE A 417 11.62 -21.70 -13.90
CA ILE A 417 12.52 -20.60 -13.53
C ILE A 417 13.42 -20.33 -14.72
N ASP A 418 13.50 -19.07 -15.15
CA ASP A 418 14.33 -18.63 -16.28
C ASP A 418 14.91 -17.23 -16.00
N GLU A 419 15.88 -16.82 -16.81
CA GLU A 419 16.34 -15.44 -16.84
C GLU A 419 15.21 -14.49 -17.29
N LYS A 420 15.25 -13.25 -16.83
CA LYS A 420 14.21 -12.24 -17.02
C LYS A 420 14.76 -11.02 -17.78
N PHE A 421 14.13 -10.71 -18.91
CA PHE A 421 14.46 -9.55 -19.75
C PHE A 421 13.23 -8.69 -20.05
N ASP A 422 13.39 -7.38 -20.16
CA ASP A 422 12.36 -6.48 -20.67
C ASP A 422 12.74 -5.95 -22.06
N LEU A 423 11.76 -5.57 -22.87
CA LEU A 423 11.90 -5.21 -24.28
C LEU A 423 11.01 -4.03 -24.64
N ILE A 424 11.61 -2.84 -24.82
CA ILE A 424 10.92 -1.69 -25.39
C ILE A 424 11.19 -1.64 -26.91
N SER A 425 10.13 -1.53 -27.71
CA SER A 425 10.20 -1.28 -29.15
C SER A 425 9.44 0.00 -29.54
N ASP A 426 9.72 0.52 -30.73
CA ASP A 426 8.95 1.63 -31.35
C ASP A 426 7.51 1.24 -31.74
N CYS A 427 7.24 -0.06 -31.88
CA CYS A 427 5.90 -0.63 -32.03
C CYS A 427 5.22 -0.93 -30.68
N PRO A 428 3.89 -0.74 -30.57
CA PRO A 428 3.12 -1.08 -29.37
C PRO A 428 2.97 -2.59 -29.13
N LEU A 429 3.05 -3.44 -30.16
CA LEU A 429 2.97 -4.89 -30.02
C LEU A 429 4.13 -5.57 -30.76
N VAL A 430 4.66 -6.63 -30.16
CA VAL A 430 5.70 -7.50 -30.73
C VAL A 430 5.10 -8.89 -31.01
N GLU A 431 5.63 -9.59 -32.02
CA GLU A 431 5.22 -10.96 -32.36
C GLU A 431 6.29 -11.98 -31.96
N ASP A 432 5.91 -13.03 -31.23
CA ASP A 432 6.79 -14.14 -30.84
C ASP A 432 7.03 -15.16 -31.98
N GLU A 433 7.76 -16.24 -31.71
CA GLU A 433 8.05 -17.25 -32.74
C GLU A 433 6.85 -18.10 -33.20
N VAL A 434 5.73 -18.09 -32.47
CA VAL A 434 4.50 -18.85 -32.80
C VAL A 434 3.32 -17.97 -33.23
N GLY A 435 3.48 -16.63 -33.19
CA GLY A 435 2.50 -15.65 -33.67
C GLY A 435 1.69 -14.95 -32.58
N ASN A 436 2.03 -15.12 -31.30
CA ASN A 436 1.38 -14.39 -30.21
C ASN A 436 1.77 -12.92 -30.25
N ARG A 437 0.81 -12.03 -29.97
CA ARG A 437 0.99 -10.58 -29.91
C ARG A 437 1.05 -10.13 -28.46
N PHE A 438 2.22 -9.66 -28.04
CA PHE A 438 2.49 -9.25 -26.66
C PHE A 438 2.88 -7.77 -26.58
N SER A 439 2.68 -7.16 -25.41
CA SER A 439 3.03 -5.76 -25.16
C SER A 439 4.54 -5.58 -24.99
N SER A 440 5.11 -4.51 -25.54
CA SER A 440 6.50 -4.13 -25.26
C SER A 440 6.67 -3.47 -23.87
N ILE A 441 5.69 -3.61 -22.98
CA ILE A 441 5.62 -3.01 -21.64
C ILE A 441 4.92 -4.00 -20.73
N ASP A 442 5.54 -4.28 -19.59
CA ASP A 442 5.06 -5.22 -18.58
C ASP A 442 4.02 -4.59 -17.62
N SER A 443 3.15 -5.41 -17.01
CA SER A 443 2.16 -4.93 -16.05
C SER A 443 2.75 -4.47 -14.73
N ASP A 444 3.82 -5.11 -14.23
CA ASP A 444 4.38 -4.82 -12.90
C ASP A 444 5.16 -3.50 -12.89
N PHE A 445 5.70 -3.06 -14.04
CA PHE A 445 6.24 -1.70 -14.16
C PHE A 445 5.18 -0.64 -13.82
N CYS A 446 3.91 -0.92 -14.15
CA CYS A 446 2.76 -0.12 -13.78
C CYS A 446 1.93 -0.73 -12.61
N GLY A 447 2.52 -1.68 -11.89
CA GLY A 447 2.04 -2.29 -10.65
C GLY A 447 0.79 -3.16 -10.75
N GLY A 448 0.51 -3.77 -11.90
CA GLY A 448 -0.58 -4.76 -12.08
C GLY A 448 -2.01 -4.26 -11.77
N SER A 449 -2.15 -2.99 -11.38
CA SER A 449 -3.39 -2.40 -10.84
C SER A 449 -4.47 -2.17 -11.89
N VAL A 450 -4.14 -2.39 -13.16
CA VAL A 450 -5.07 -2.39 -14.28
C VAL A 450 -5.08 -3.78 -14.91
N LYS A 451 -5.77 -4.75 -14.29
CA LYS A 451 -5.90 -6.14 -14.80
C LYS A 451 -6.27 -6.23 -16.29
N ASN A 452 -6.98 -5.20 -16.78
CA ASN A 452 -7.44 -5.03 -18.15
C ASN A 452 -7.21 -3.58 -18.60
N MET A 453 -6.13 -3.27 -19.33
CA MET A 453 -5.90 -1.92 -19.87
C MET A 453 -6.57 -1.77 -21.25
N SER A 454 -7.29 -0.66 -21.47
CA SER A 454 -7.85 -0.37 -22.79
C SER A 454 -6.74 -0.11 -23.82
N TRP A 455 -6.91 -0.58 -25.07
CA TRP A 455 -5.93 -0.34 -26.14
C TRP A 455 -5.56 1.14 -26.31
N ARG A 456 -6.52 2.05 -26.13
CA ARG A 456 -6.29 3.51 -26.19
C ARG A 456 -5.34 3.99 -25.11
N ASP A 457 -5.52 3.54 -23.87
CA ASP A 457 -4.68 3.96 -22.75
C ASP A 457 -3.29 3.33 -22.84
N TYR A 458 -3.21 2.08 -23.29
CA TYR A 458 -1.95 1.42 -23.58
C TYR A 458 -1.14 2.18 -24.65
N LEU A 459 -1.76 2.61 -25.75
CA LEU A 459 -1.08 3.43 -26.79
C LEU A 459 -0.57 4.78 -26.24
N LEU A 460 -1.31 5.41 -25.32
CA LEU A 460 -0.87 6.65 -24.68
C LEU A 460 0.33 6.43 -23.76
N LEU A 461 0.27 5.41 -22.91
CA LEU A 461 1.34 5.02 -21.99
C LEU A 461 2.60 4.58 -22.75
N HIS A 462 2.44 3.75 -23.78
CA HIS A 462 3.55 3.25 -24.60
C HIS A 462 4.31 4.39 -25.28
N LYS A 463 3.60 5.32 -25.91
CA LYS A 463 4.22 6.51 -26.51
C LYS A 463 4.90 7.41 -25.48
N ALA A 464 4.34 7.53 -24.28
CA ALA A 464 4.95 8.30 -23.19
C ALA A 464 6.26 7.68 -22.70
N ILE A 465 6.27 6.35 -22.51
CA ILE A 465 7.46 5.57 -22.11
C ILE A 465 8.56 5.66 -23.17
N LEU A 466 8.24 5.52 -24.46
CA LEU A 466 9.19 5.73 -25.55
C LEU A 466 9.83 7.13 -25.51
N ASN A 467 9.04 8.18 -25.25
CA ASN A 467 9.59 9.53 -25.11
C ASN A 467 10.56 9.65 -23.92
N VAL A 468 10.33 8.93 -22.81
CA VAL A 468 11.28 8.86 -21.68
C VAL A 468 12.56 8.14 -22.10
N VAL A 469 12.46 6.97 -22.74
CA VAL A 469 13.62 6.22 -23.26
C VAL A 469 14.46 7.08 -24.21
N TYR A 470 13.83 7.81 -25.14
CA TYR A 470 14.56 8.72 -26.04
C TYR A 470 15.17 9.94 -25.33
N ALA A 471 14.51 10.49 -24.29
CA ALA A 471 15.03 11.64 -23.54
C ALA A 471 16.20 11.26 -22.63
N SER A 472 16.13 10.12 -21.95
CA SER A 472 17.06 9.76 -20.87
C SER A 472 17.90 8.51 -21.10
N GLY A 473 17.46 7.60 -21.96
CA GLY A 473 17.98 6.24 -22.07
C GLY A 473 17.21 5.25 -21.18
N PRO A 474 17.59 3.96 -21.21
CA PRO A 474 16.77 2.86 -20.72
C PRO A 474 16.77 2.67 -19.19
N PHE A 475 17.47 3.50 -18.42
CA PHE A 475 17.70 3.26 -16.98
C PHE A 475 16.43 3.30 -16.11
N TRP A 476 15.29 3.72 -16.65
CA TRP A 476 13.97 3.60 -16.00
C TRP A 476 13.37 2.19 -16.10
N PHE A 477 13.94 1.33 -16.94
CA PHE A 477 13.44 0.01 -17.35
C PHE A 477 14.54 -1.08 -17.31
N ASP A 478 15.73 -0.73 -16.83
CA ASP A 478 16.90 -1.60 -16.78
C ASP A 478 17.14 -2.03 -15.33
N GLY A 479 17.08 -3.34 -15.04
CA GLY A 479 17.19 -3.87 -13.69
C GLY A 479 18.50 -3.49 -12.98
N ASP A 480 19.60 -3.37 -13.73
CA ASP A 480 20.91 -2.95 -13.21
C ASP A 480 20.94 -1.47 -12.79
N SER A 481 19.91 -0.68 -13.14
CA SER A 481 19.79 0.73 -12.77
C SER A 481 19.11 0.95 -11.41
N TYR A 482 18.56 -0.09 -10.78
CA TYR A 482 17.77 0.03 -9.54
C TYR A 482 18.55 -0.34 -8.27
N LYS A 483 18.19 0.30 -7.13
CA LYS A 483 18.75 -0.04 -5.81
C LYS A 483 18.20 -1.35 -5.26
N ASN A 484 16.89 -1.52 -5.37
CA ASN A 484 16.14 -2.70 -4.95
C ASN A 484 14.82 -2.70 -5.75
N PHE A 485 14.40 -3.87 -6.24
CA PHE A 485 13.12 -4.02 -6.96
C PHE A 485 11.90 -3.68 -6.09
N GLU A 486 12.02 -3.72 -4.77
CA GLU A 486 10.96 -3.29 -3.85
C GLU A 486 10.61 -1.80 -3.99
N MET A 487 11.62 -0.91 -4.00
CA MET A 487 11.41 0.53 -4.19
C MET A 487 10.92 0.85 -5.60
N VAL A 488 11.32 0.06 -6.59
CA VAL A 488 10.81 0.14 -7.97
C VAL A 488 9.33 -0.23 -8.00
N ASN A 489 8.96 -1.37 -7.41
CA ASN A 489 7.58 -1.83 -7.32
C ASN A 489 6.69 -0.90 -6.49
N MET A 490 7.26 -0.09 -5.59
CA MET A 490 6.54 0.96 -4.85
C MET A 490 6.30 2.21 -5.72
N HIS A 491 7.34 2.72 -6.40
CA HIS A 491 7.26 4.03 -7.07
C HIS A 491 6.89 3.97 -8.56
N ALA A 492 7.32 2.96 -9.31
CA ALA A 492 7.02 2.82 -10.74
C ALA A 492 5.51 2.74 -11.06
N PRO A 493 4.65 2.07 -10.26
CA PRO A 493 3.21 2.09 -10.49
C PRO A 493 2.59 3.48 -10.36
N HIS A 494 3.09 4.28 -9.42
CA HIS A 494 2.65 5.65 -9.24
C HIS A 494 3.08 6.52 -10.43
N VAL A 495 4.33 6.38 -10.87
CA VAL A 495 4.85 6.99 -12.10
C VAL A 495 4.00 6.65 -13.33
N CYS A 496 3.69 5.37 -13.61
CA CYS A 496 2.83 5.01 -14.75
C CYS A 496 1.45 5.67 -14.67
N ARG A 497 0.86 5.72 -13.47
CA ARG A 497 -0.47 6.30 -13.24
C ARG A 497 -0.45 7.81 -13.50
N THR A 498 0.56 8.52 -13.01
CA THR A 498 0.70 9.97 -13.21
C THR A 498 1.17 10.32 -14.63
N ILE A 499 1.90 9.44 -15.32
CA ILE A 499 2.11 9.53 -16.78
C ILE A 499 0.75 9.55 -17.49
N LEU A 500 -0.11 8.57 -17.23
CA LEU A 500 -1.44 8.48 -17.85
C LEU A 500 -2.32 9.70 -17.52
N TYR A 501 -2.25 10.24 -16.31
CA TYR A 501 -2.94 11.48 -15.95
C TYR A 501 -2.38 12.68 -16.72
N CYS A 502 -1.07 12.87 -16.75
CA CYS A 502 -0.39 13.98 -17.43
C CYS A 502 -0.62 13.98 -18.96
N VAL A 503 -0.63 12.82 -19.64
CA VAL A 503 -0.90 12.75 -21.09
C VAL A 503 -2.38 12.87 -21.45
N LYS A 504 -3.30 12.61 -20.51
CA LYS A 504 -4.75 12.84 -20.68
C LYS A 504 -5.13 14.29 -20.36
N ASP A 505 -4.53 14.88 -19.33
CA ASP A 505 -4.67 16.28 -18.95
C ASP A 505 -3.31 16.88 -18.56
N HIS A 506 -2.77 17.73 -19.43
CA HIS A 506 -1.46 18.37 -19.22
C HIS A 506 -1.40 19.29 -17.98
N ASN A 507 -2.53 19.63 -17.34
CA ASN A 507 -2.54 20.37 -16.08
C ASN A 507 -2.15 19.52 -14.87
N ARG A 508 -2.31 18.19 -14.95
CA ARG A 508 -2.02 17.24 -13.86
C ARG A 508 -0.59 16.71 -13.85
N CYS A 509 0.28 17.32 -14.65
CA CYS A 509 1.68 16.92 -14.78
C CYS A 509 2.56 17.25 -13.56
N ASN A 510 2.09 18.06 -12.58
CA ASN A 510 2.79 18.19 -11.29
C ASN A 510 2.95 16.82 -10.60
N GLU A 511 1.85 16.05 -10.49
CA GLU A 511 1.84 14.71 -9.88
C GLU A 511 2.87 13.78 -10.52
N LEU A 512 3.15 13.95 -11.82
CA LEU A 512 4.18 13.19 -12.53
C LEU A 512 5.59 13.62 -12.16
N GLU A 513 5.87 14.92 -12.01
CA GLU A 513 7.19 15.35 -11.57
C GLU A 513 7.52 14.83 -10.17
N ASP A 514 6.56 14.95 -9.24
CA ASP A 514 6.73 14.51 -7.86
C ASP A 514 6.95 12.98 -7.79
N ALA A 515 6.12 12.21 -8.52
CA ALA A 515 6.29 10.77 -8.67
C ALA A 515 7.65 10.38 -9.28
N SER A 516 8.12 11.17 -10.26
CA SER A 516 9.40 10.93 -10.94
C SER A 516 10.59 11.22 -10.04
N ILE A 517 10.53 12.27 -9.21
CA ILE A 517 11.54 12.58 -8.19
C ILE A 517 11.61 11.42 -7.20
N ALA A 518 10.49 10.98 -6.62
CA ALA A 518 10.47 9.86 -5.70
C ALA A 518 11.05 8.56 -6.32
N PHE A 519 10.69 8.24 -7.57
CA PHE A 519 11.26 7.09 -8.29
C PHE A 519 12.77 7.22 -8.52
N ILE A 520 13.26 8.41 -8.89
CA ILE A 520 14.67 8.68 -9.13
C ILE A 520 15.48 8.64 -7.81
N ASP A 521 14.93 9.19 -6.73
CA ASP A 521 15.61 9.30 -5.45
C ASP A 521 15.53 8.05 -4.57
N ASN A 522 14.56 7.17 -4.79
CA ASN A 522 14.41 5.96 -3.97
C ASN A 522 14.58 4.66 -4.77
N GLY A 523 14.13 4.64 -6.04
CA GLY A 523 14.24 3.47 -6.92
C GLY A 523 15.61 3.32 -7.58
N LEU A 524 16.24 4.40 -8.04
CA LEU A 524 17.47 4.33 -8.85
C LEU A 524 18.78 4.31 -8.03
N THR A 525 19.75 3.51 -8.50
CA THR A 525 21.14 3.54 -8.03
C THR A 525 21.73 4.94 -8.18
N ASP A 526 22.77 5.27 -7.40
CA ASP A 526 23.35 6.62 -7.43
C ASP A 526 23.91 6.99 -8.83
N SER A 527 24.39 5.98 -9.57
CA SER A 527 24.80 6.11 -10.98
C SER A 527 23.63 6.42 -11.92
N ALA A 528 22.51 5.68 -11.81
CA ALA A 528 21.33 5.89 -12.63
C ALA A 528 20.59 7.20 -12.26
N ARG A 529 20.46 7.50 -10.97
CA ARG A 529 19.93 8.75 -10.42
C ARG A 529 20.67 9.97 -10.97
N LYS A 530 22.01 9.95 -10.93
CA LYS A 530 22.83 11.03 -11.48
C LYS A 530 22.55 11.25 -12.97
N LYS A 531 22.53 10.17 -13.76
CA LYS A 531 22.14 10.24 -15.19
C LYS A 531 20.71 10.78 -15.36
N ALA A 532 19.79 10.46 -14.45
CA ALA A 532 18.41 10.95 -14.49
C ALA A 532 18.34 12.47 -14.33
N TYR A 533 18.97 13.03 -13.30
CA TYR A 533 19.02 14.48 -13.11
C TYR A 533 19.82 15.22 -14.19
N GLU A 534 20.86 14.61 -14.76
CA GLU A 534 21.60 15.18 -15.91
C GLU A 534 20.71 15.28 -17.17
N LYS A 535 19.82 14.30 -17.39
CA LYS A 535 18.89 14.28 -18.53
C LYS A 535 17.66 15.16 -18.29
N PHE A 536 17.05 15.05 -17.11
CA PHE A 536 15.89 15.82 -16.69
C PHE A 536 16.29 17.01 -15.80
N HIS A 537 17.11 17.91 -16.34
CA HIS A 537 17.67 19.07 -15.64
C HIS A 537 16.63 20.14 -15.21
N ASN A 538 15.35 19.98 -15.57
CA ASN A 538 14.21 20.77 -15.07
C ASN A 538 13.12 19.86 -14.45
N ILE A 539 13.49 18.69 -13.92
CA ILE A 539 12.56 17.86 -13.13
C ILE A 539 12.01 18.65 -11.93
N GLY A 540 10.77 18.38 -11.53
CA GLY A 540 10.01 19.21 -10.58
C GLY A 540 9.30 20.40 -11.26
N SER A 541 9.57 20.67 -12.54
CA SER A 541 8.99 21.81 -13.27
C SER A 541 8.23 21.37 -14.52
N HIS A 542 7.01 20.85 -14.35
CA HIS A 542 6.19 20.26 -15.44
C HIS A 542 5.97 21.17 -16.67
N ARG A 543 6.10 22.49 -16.50
CA ARG A 543 5.98 23.55 -17.53
C ARG A 543 7.32 23.96 -18.18
N ARG A 544 8.42 23.25 -17.94
CA ARG A 544 9.74 23.53 -18.53
C ARG A 544 10.22 22.37 -19.42
N LEU A 545 10.94 22.71 -20.49
CA LEU A 545 11.68 21.71 -21.28
C LEU A 545 12.78 21.09 -20.43
N GLY A 546 13.05 19.79 -20.61
CA GLY A 546 13.96 19.05 -19.74
C GLY A 546 13.34 18.61 -18.40
N SER A 547 12.01 18.69 -18.26
CA SER A 547 11.24 17.99 -17.22
C SER A 547 10.77 16.62 -17.74
N VAL A 548 10.32 15.72 -16.86
CA VAL A 548 9.77 14.43 -17.28
C VAL A 548 8.43 14.62 -18.02
N SER A 549 7.60 15.53 -17.54
CA SER A 549 6.32 15.94 -18.13
C SER A 549 6.48 16.47 -19.54
N ALA A 550 7.49 17.31 -19.79
CA ALA A 550 7.78 17.79 -21.13
C ALA A 550 8.19 16.65 -22.06
N SER A 551 8.87 15.63 -21.56
CA SER A 551 9.23 14.46 -22.36
C SER A 551 8.01 13.58 -22.67
N VAL A 552 7.26 13.12 -21.67
CA VAL A 552 6.09 12.23 -21.90
C VAL A 552 5.02 12.88 -22.78
N THR A 553 4.80 14.19 -22.65
CA THR A 553 3.81 14.94 -23.45
C THR A 553 4.33 15.42 -24.81
N SER A 554 5.57 15.10 -25.19
CA SER A 554 6.25 15.65 -26.37
C SER A 554 6.23 17.19 -26.42
N GLY A 555 6.42 17.83 -25.27
CA GLY A 555 6.47 19.26 -25.03
C GLY A 555 5.10 19.95 -24.87
N LYS A 556 3.98 19.23 -24.92
CA LYS A 556 2.64 19.84 -24.83
C LYS A 556 2.32 20.42 -23.45
N SER A 557 2.92 19.90 -22.36
CA SER A 557 2.84 20.50 -21.02
C SER A 557 3.44 21.90 -20.96
N VAL A 558 4.38 22.21 -21.87
CA VAL A 558 5.05 23.51 -21.98
C VAL A 558 4.32 24.45 -22.95
N ARG A 559 3.84 23.93 -24.09
CA ARG A 559 3.31 24.74 -25.21
C ARG A 559 2.07 25.57 -24.86
N ARG A 560 1.18 25.09 -23.98
CA ARG A 560 -0.01 25.86 -23.55
C ARG A 560 0.33 27.16 -22.83
N LEU A 561 1.53 27.33 -22.28
CA LEU A 561 1.92 28.58 -21.63
C LEU A 561 2.17 29.71 -22.64
N ARG A 562 2.78 29.40 -23.79
CA ARG A 562 3.03 30.40 -24.84
C ARG A 562 1.75 30.90 -25.50
N GLU A 563 0.83 29.99 -25.79
CA GLU A 563 -0.49 30.32 -26.35
C GLU A 563 -1.38 31.11 -25.38
N GLN A 564 -1.18 31.00 -24.06
CA GLN A 564 -1.90 31.78 -23.05
C GLN A 564 -1.19 33.08 -22.62
N LEU A 565 0.12 33.21 -22.81
CA LEU A 565 0.90 34.41 -22.47
C LEU A 565 1.17 35.33 -23.67
N GLY A 566 0.97 34.86 -24.91
CA GLY A 566 1.12 35.69 -26.11
C GLY A 566 2.57 35.98 -26.51
N GLU A 567 3.49 35.03 -26.26
CA GLU A 567 4.91 35.08 -26.64
C GLU A 567 5.35 33.91 -27.56
#